data_AF-A0AAE3VPA7-F1
#
_entry.id   AF-A0AAE3VPA7-F1
#
_cell.length_a   1.000
_cell.length_b   1.000
_cell.length_c   1.000
_cell.angle_alpha   90.00
_cell.angle_beta   90.00
_cell.angle_gamma   90.00
#
_symmetry.space_group_name_H-M   'P 1'
#
loop_
_entity.id
_entity.type
_entity.pdbx_description
1 polymer ?
#
loop_
_entity_poly.entity_id
_entity_poly.type
_entity_poly.pdbx_seq_one_letter_code
_entity_poly.pdbx_strand_id
1 'polypeptide(L)' 'MDKAEIAKLNSYLQRKFANPSLSVRARPKKDDSAEVYLGDEFIGVLFRDDEDEDLSWTFTMSILEIDVEE' A
#
# COMPACT_ATOMS: atom_id res chain seq x y z
N MET A 1 3.57 9.40 6.31
CA MET A 1 2.47 8.42 6.32
C MET A 1 1.95 8.32 7.72
N ASP A 2 1.14 9.31 8.07
CA ASP A 2 0.43 9.32 9.33
C ASP A 2 -0.77 8.35 9.31
N LYS A 3 -1.46 8.23 10.44
CA LYS A 3 -2.63 7.34 10.58
C LYS A 3 -3.78 7.73 9.64
N ALA A 4 -3.95 9.01 9.32
CA ALA A 4 -5.02 9.49 8.46
C ALA A 4 -4.74 9.17 7.00
N GLU A 5 -3.50 9.37 6.53
CA GLU A 5 -3.04 8.98 5.20
C GLU A 5 -3.18 7.47 4.98
N ILE A 6 -2.79 6.66 5.96
CA ILE A 6 -2.93 5.20 5.91
C ILE A 6 -4.41 4.79 5.78
N ALA A 7 -5.30 5.36 6.61
CA ALA A 7 -6.73 5.07 6.53
C ALA A 7 -7.32 5.49 5.18
N LYS A 8 -6.92 6.65 4.65
CA LYS A 8 -7.33 7.15 3.34
C LYS A 8 -6.93 6.18 2.22
N LEU A 9 -5.67 5.73 2.22
CA LEU A 9 -5.15 4.80 1.21
C LEU A 9 -5.77 3.41 1.32
N ASN A 10 -6.00 2.94 2.54
CA ASN A 10 -6.71 1.69 2.80
C ASN A 10 -8.11 1.70 2.15
N SER A 11 -8.92 2.72 2.46
CA SER A 11 -10.27 2.85 1.88
C SER A 11 -10.25 3.14 0.37
N TYR A 12 -9.20 3.76 -0.15
CA TYR A 12 -9.00 3.94 -1.59
C TYR A 12 -8.77 2.59 -2.28
N LEU A 13 -7.78 1.81 -1.83
CA LEU A 13 -7.44 0.52 -2.44
C LEU A 13 -8.61 -0.47 -2.35
N GLN A 14 -9.27 -0.57 -1.19
CA GLN A 14 -10.43 -1.45 -1.03
C GLN A 14 -11.55 -1.11 -2.01
N ARG A 15 -11.85 0.18 -2.23
CA ARG A 15 -12.85 0.59 -3.25
C ARG A 15 -12.33 0.38 -4.67
N LYS A 16 -11.08 0.74 -4.96
CA LYS A 16 -10.50 0.69 -6.31
C LYS A 16 -10.48 -0.74 -6.86
N PHE A 17 -10.17 -1.72 -6.01
CA PHE A 17 -10.12 -3.13 -6.37
C PHE A 17 -11.37 -3.92 -5.97
N ALA A 18 -12.40 -3.25 -5.43
CA ALA A 18 -13.60 -3.88 -4.88
C ALA A 18 -13.29 -5.04 -3.92
N ASN A 19 -12.22 -4.90 -3.13
CA ASN A 19 -11.69 -5.94 -2.28
C ASN A 19 -11.48 -5.47 -0.83
N PRO A 20 -12.37 -5.82 0.12
CA PRO A 20 -12.28 -5.39 1.51
C PRO A 20 -11.16 -6.09 2.30
N SER A 21 -10.56 -7.17 1.79
CA SER A 21 -9.45 -7.85 2.48
C SER A 21 -8.10 -7.18 2.28
N LEU A 22 -8.01 -6.18 1.39
CA LEU A 22 -6.82 -5.34 1.29
C LEU A 22 -6.65 -4.50 2.56
N SER A 23 -5.42 -4.47 3.09
CA SER A 23 -5.06 -3.63 4.22
C SER A 23 -3.77 -2.85 3.98
N VAL A 24 -3.74 -1.58 4.38
CA VAL A 24 -2.53 -0.75 4.39
C VAL A 24 -2.02 -0.64 5.83
N ARG A 25 -0.76 -1.01 6.06
CA ARG A 25 -0.15 -1.08 7.39
C ARG A 25 1.07 -0.17 7.47
N ALA A 26 1.18 0.57 8.58
CA ALA A 26 2.34 1.44 8.84
C ALA A 26 3.62 0.60 8.98
N ARG A 27 4.74 1.10 8.47
CA ARG A 27 6.05 0.50 8.70
C ARG A 27 6.66 1.07 9.99
N PRO A 28 7.22 0.24 10.88
CA PRO A 28 7.88 0.75 12.08
C PRO A 28 9.00 1.72 11.72
N LYS A 29 9.00 2.92 12.32
CA LYS A 29 10.02 3.96 12.14
C LYS A 29 10.18 4.50 10.71
N LYS A 30 9.16 4.32 9.86
CA LYS A 30 9.13 4.83 8.49
C LYS A 30 7.86 5.64 8.27
N ASP A 31 8.02 6.88 7.87
CA ASP A 31 6.95 7.81 7.53
C ASP A 31 6.87 8.07 6.01
N ASP A 32 7.84 7.61 5.24
CA ASP A 32 7.86 7.68 3.77
C ASP A 32 7.07 6.56 3.09
N SER A 33 6.67 5.51 3.82
CA SER A 33 6.12 4.30 3.22
C SER A 33 5.17 3.50 4.12
N ALA A 34 4.33 2.70 3.48
CA ALA A 34 3.42 1.74 4.11
C ALA A 34 3.41 0.42 3.35
N GLU A 35 3.10 -0.67 4.04
CA GLU A 35 2.97 -2.00 3.42
C GLU A 35 1.51 -2.26 3.04
N VAL A 36 1.29 -2.98 1.94
CA VAL A 36 -0.03 -3.42 1.49
C VAL A 36 -0.11 -4.93 1.65
N TYR A 37 -1.19 -5.39 2.27
CA TYR A 37 -1.48 -6.79 2.51
C TYR A 37 -2.81 -7.21 1.89
N LEU A 38 -2.90 -8.46 1.46
CA LEU A 38 -4.13 -9.15 1.12
C LEU A 38 -4.39 -10.21 2.20
N GLY A 39 -5.31 -9.93 3.13
CA GLY A 39 -5.42 -10.75 4.34
C GLY A 39 -4.14 -10.67 5.18
N ASP A 40 -3.43 -11.79 5.29
CA ASP A 40 -2.15 -11.90 6.01
C ASP A 40 -0.93 -11.91 5.08
N GLU A 41 -1.14 -11.92 3.76
CA GLU A 41 -0.08 -11.94 2.76
C GLU A 41 0.39 -10.52 2.43
N PHE A 42 1.71 -10.30 2.44
CA PHE A 42 2.30 -9.04 1.98
C PHE A 42 2.37 -9.02 0.45
N ILE A 43 1.79 -7.99 -0.18
CA ILE A 43 1.70 -7.89 -1.64
C ILE A 43 2.43 -6.67 -2.23
N GLY A 44 2.94 -5.76 -1.41
CA GLY A 44 3.69 -4.63 -1.93
C GLY A 44 3.83 -3.45 -0.99
N VAL A 45 4.43 -2.38 -1.48
CA VAL A 45 4.76 -1.18 -0.72
C VAL A 45 4.14 0.04 -1.38
N LEU A 46 3.56 0.92 -0.57
CA LEU A 46 3.22 2.28 -0.94
C LEU A 46 4.34 3.22 -0.51
N PHE A 47 4.83 4.03 -1.43
CA PHE A 47 5.73 5.14 -1.15
C PHE A 47 4.98 6.45 -1.29
N ARG A 48 5.14 7.33 -0.30
CA ARG A 48 4.66 8.70 -0.34
C ARG A 48 5.70 9.56 -1.07
N ASP A 49 5.23 10.36 -2.01
CA ASP A 49 6.04 11.33 -2.74
C ASP A 49 5.36 12.69 -2.60
N ASP A 50 6.12 13.70 -2.19
CA ASP A 50 5.65 15.07 -1.98
C ASP A 50 6.56 16.12 -2.64
N GLU A 51 7.22 15.74 -3.74
CA GLU A 51 7.96 16.69 -4.57
C GLU A 51 7.02 17.74 -5.21
N ASP A 52 7.48 18.99 -5.27
CA ASP A 52 6.88 20.12 -6.00
C ASP A 52 5.38 20.38 -5.77
N GLU A 53 4.92 20.24 -4.51
CA GLU A 53 3.53 20.49 -4.07
C GLU A 53 2.48 19.44 -4.51
N ASP A 54 2.89 18.43 -5.28
CA ASP A 54 2.01 17.36 -5.76
C ASP A 54 2.13 16.09 -4.91
N LEU A 55 1.37 16.05 -3.81
CA LEU A 55 1.30 14.85 -2.96
C LEU A 55 0.74 13.65 -3.74
N SER A 56 1.58 12.65 -3.95
CA SER A 56 1.24 11.42 -4.64
C SER A 56 1.69 10.18 -3.87
N TRP A 57 1.20 9.01 -4.30
CA TRP A 57 1.59 7.73 -3.73
C TRP A 57 1.86 6.73 -4.84
N THR A 58 3.02 6.08 -4.79
CA THR A 58 3.40 5.00 -5.71
C THR A 58 3.17 3.66 -5.05
N PHE A 59 2.40 2.79 -5.69
CA PHE A 59 2.23 1.39 -5.27
C PHE A 59 3.15 0.49 -6.09
N THR A 60 4.07 -0.20 -5.42
CA THR A 60 4.98 -1.17 -6.02
C THR A 60 4.66 -2.57 -5.51
N MET A 61 4.27 -3.45 -6.42
CA MET A 61 4.06 -4.88 -6.19
C MET A 61 5.05 -5.64 -7.06
N SER A 62 5.78 -6.57 -6.45
CA SER A 62 6.64 -7.52 -7.15
C SER A 62 5.87 -8.81 -7.35
N ILE A 63 5.87 -9.33 -8.58
CA ILE A 63 5.30 -10.63 -8.92
C ILE A 63 6.47 -11.50 -9.35
N LEU A 64 6.70 -12.60 -8.64
CA LEU A 64 7.71 -13.59 -8.98
C LEU A 64 7.07 -14.73 -9.77
N GLU A 65 7.88 -15.49 -10.52
CA GLU A 65 7.39 -16.63 -11.30
C GLU A 65 6.66 -17.66 -10.42
N ILE A 66 7.20 -17.94 -9.23
CA ILE A 66 6.60 -18.85 -8.24
C ILE A 66 5.20 -18.42 -7.79
N ASP A 67 4.92 -17.11 -7.73
CA ASP A 67 3.62 -16.57 -7.30
C ASP A 67 2.53 -16.77 -8.38
N VAL A 68 2.94 -17.01 -9.63
CA VAL A 68 2.03 -17.22 -10.78
C VAL A 68 1.77 -18.70 -11.02
N GLU A 69 2.68 -19.57 -10.58
CA GLU A 69 2.57 -21.03 -10.73
C GLU A 69 1.81 -21.72 -9.58
N GLU A 70 1.45 -20.99 -8.52
CA GLU A 70 0.61 -21.44 -7.39
C GLU A 70 -0.90 -21.37 -7.70
#